data_AF-A0A6N0E424-F1
#
_entry.id   AF-A0A6N0E424-F1
#
_cell.length_a   1.000
_cell.length_b   1.000
_cell.length_c   1.000
_cell.angle_alpha   90.00
_cell.angle_beta   90.00
_cell.angle_gamma   90.00
#
_symmetry.space_group_name_H-M   'P 1'
#
loop_
_entity.id
_entity.type
_entity.pdbx_description
1 polymer ?
#
loop_
_entity_poly.entity_id
_entity_poly.type
_entity_poly.pdbx_seq_one_letter_code
_entity_poly.pdbx_strand_id
1 'polypeptide(L)'
;MRSEEHSREPGAQGPSFLLLTLAVGLAASVIFVGFPQIDIAVSRLFFLGDREFWLTGSAGLGAFLRNSFKLTFLLASICASIGLLVSIFFRKRLSGLGFPQWLCLVMVLIVGPGLIANSLLKDHWDRARPRYIEQFGGNEHFTPALERSNQCEKNCSFVAGEAASIYALGFALAFVVGGRRRRALLIALAVGSFVGLVRIAGGGHFFSDVVFAGVFMGLVVRGMYWIVFERFETELADGGPLHTRLNSVAIWLRNAVRRLLGRAPLAQAGAASSQWVQTQSKRGSDSISRLAARFKRPPQL
;
A
#
# COMPACT_ATOMS: atom_id res chain seq x y z
N MET A 1 35.56 -33.62 -8.59
CA MET A 1 35.32 -33.47 -7.12
C MET A 1 35.37 -31.98 -6.83
N ARG A 2 34.37 -31.27 -6.32
CA ARG A 2 33.16 -31.62 -5.58
C ARG A 2 32.12 -30.54 -5.93
N SER A 3 30.95 -31.00 -6.34
CA SER A 3 29.71 -30.22 -6.44
C SER A 3 29.26 -29.80 -5.04
N GLU A 4 29.07 -28.51 -4.81
CA GLU A 4 28.30 -28.03 -3.66
C GLU A 4 26.92 -27.58 -4.16
N GLU A 5 26.05 -28.57 -4.19
CA GLU A 5 24.61 -28.42 -4.30
C GLU A 5 24.13 -27.88 -2.95
N HIS A 6 23.91 -26.56 -2.87
CA HIS A 6 23.35 -25.91 -1.69
C HIS A 6 21.85 -26.22 -1.61
N SER A 7 21.53 -27.38 -1.03
CA SER A 7 20.18 -27.79 -0.68
C SER A 7 19.59 -26.80 0.33
N ARG A 8 18.60 -26.00 -0.10
CA ARG A 8 17.77 -25.21 0.82
C ARG A 8 16.77 -26.14 1.51
N GLU A 9 17.01 -26.40 2.79
CA GLU A 9 16.01 -26.93 3.73
C GLU A 9 14.71 -26.08 3.69
N PRO A 10 13.52 -26.69 3.66
CA PRO A 10 12.25 -25.96 3.76
C PRO A 10 12.03 -25.50 5.20
N GLY A 11 12.66 -24.40 5.58
CA GLY A 11 12.44 -23.75 6.87
C GLY A 11 10.95 -23.45 7.08
N ALA A 12 10.43 -23.84 8.24
CA ALA A 12 9.04 -23.67 8.66
C ALA A 12 8.48 -22.32 8.20
N GLN A 13 7.60 -22.35 7.19
CA GLN A 13 7.01 -21.15 6.60
C GLN A 13 6.00 -20.61 7.62
N GLY A 14 6.37 -19.54 8.34
CA GLY A 14 5.44 -18.82 9.21
C GLY A 14 4.17 -18.40 8.46
N PRO A 15 3.07 -18.08 9.17
CA PRO A 15 1.80 -17.74 8.55
C PRO A 15 1.98 -16.61 7.54
N SER A 16 1.36 -16.75 6.36
CA SER A 16 1.44 -15.74 5.31
C SER A 16 0.91 -14.40 5.82
N PHE A 17 1.46 -13.29 5.33
CA PHE A 17 1.03 -11.95 5.72
C PHE A 17 -0.50 -11.76 5.60
N LEU A 18 -1.10 -12.33 4.54
CA LEU A 18 -2.55 -12.29 4.33
C LEU A 18 -3.30 -12.99 5.46
N LEU A 19 -2.90 -14.21 5.82
CA LEU A 19 -3.52 -14.97 6.90
C LEU A 19 -3.38 -14.25 8.23
N LEU A 20 -2.22 -13.66 8.50
CA LEU A 20 -2.01 -12.85 9.71
C LEU A 20 -2.93 -11.63 9.73
N THR A 21 -3.03 -10.87 8.64
CA THR A 21 -3.93 -9.71 8.55
C THR A 21 -5.40 -10.12 8.71
N LEU A 22 -5.82 -11.22 8.10
CA LEU A 22 -7.18 -11.74 8.23
C LEU A 22 -7.47 -12.22 9.67
N ALA A 23 -6.53 -12.94 10.28
CA ALA A 23 -6.65 -13.40 11.67
C ALA A 23 -6.74 -12.21 12.64
N VAL A 24 -5.90 -11.18 12.46
CA VAL A 24 -5.97 -9.95 13.24
C VAL A 24 -7.29 -9.21 13.01
N GLY A 25 -7.75 -9.14 11.76
CA GLY A 25 -9.05 -8.54 11.42
C GLY A 25 -10.21 -9.26 12.10
N LEU A 26 -10.25 -10.59 12.03
CA LEU A 26 -11.28 -11.41 12.67
C LEU A 26 -11.24 -11.26 14.18
N ALA A 27 -10.05 -11.35 14.79
CA ALA A 27 -9.88 -11.17 16.22
C ALA A 27 -10.33 -9.77 16.65
N ALA A 28 -9.95 -8.73 15.91
CA ALA A 28 -10.39 -7.36 16.16
C ALA A 28 -11.91 -7.23 16.05
N SER A 29 -12.54 -7.82 15.03
CA SER A 29 -14.01 -7.85 14.92
C SER A 29 -14.67 -8.50 16.13
N VAL A 30 -14.21 -9.67 16.55
CA VAL A 30 -14.77 -10.35 17.74
C VAL A 30 -14.60 -9.50 18.99
N ILE A 31 -13.42 -8.93 19.20
CA ILE A 31 -13.10 -8.14 20.41
C ILE A 31 -13.91 -6.84 20.45
N PHE A 32 -13.91 -6.04 19.37
CA PHE A 32 -14.52 -4.71 19.40
C PHE A 32 -16.04 -4.72 19.22
N VAL A 33 -16.61 -5.76 18.60
CA VAL A 33 -18.06 -5.95 18.57
C VAL A 33 -18.55 -6.55 19.89
N GLY A 34 -17.81 -7.51 20.47
CA GLY A 34 -18.18 -8.13 21.75
C GLY A 34 -17.96 -7.23 22.97
N PHE A 35 -16.92 -6.39 22.95
CA PHE A 35 -16.52 -5.52 24.06
C PHE A 35 -16.28 -4.08 23.58
N PRO A 36 -17.31 -3.39 23.06
CA PRO A 36 -17.15 -2.05 22.48
C PRO A 36 -16.74 -0.99 23.53
N GLN A 37 -16.87 -1.29 24.82
CA GLN A 37 -16.43 -0.44 25.93
C GLN A 37 -14.91 -0.21 25.92
N ILE A 38 -14.12 -1.05 25.24
CA ILE A 38 -12.67 -0.85 25.07
C ILE A 38 -12.40 0.50 24.39
N ASP A 39 -13.20 0.87 23.39
CA ASP A 39 -13.04 2.15 22.69
C ASP A 39 -13.23 3.33 23.65
N ILE A 40 -14.27 3.27 24.49
CA ILE A 40 -14.54 4.30 25.50
C ILE A 40 -13.42 4.32 26.54
N ALA A 41 -13.00 3.15 27.04
CA ALA A 41 -11.97 3.04 28.07
C ALA A 41 -10.63 3.64 27.60
N VAL A 42 -10.21 3.30 26.37
CA VAL A 42 -8.96 3.83 25.80
C VAL A 42 -9.07 5.32 25.54
N SER A 43 -10.19 5.81 24.97
CA SER A 43 -10.39 7.25 24.79
C SER A 43 -10.38 8.02 26.11
N ARG A 44 -10.93 7.45 27.19
CA ARG A 44 -10.97 8.08 28.52
C ARG A 44 -9.59 8.34 29.12
N LEU A 45 -8.57 7.56 28.76
CA LEU A 45 -7.19 7.80 29.22
C LEU A 45 -6.63 9.16 28.76
N PHE A 46 -7.19 9.73 27.69
CA PHE A 46 -6.75 10.99 27.10
C PHE A 46 -7.76 12.12 27.30
N PHE A 47 -8.85 11.89 28.01
CA PHE A 47 -9.88 12.89 28.27
C PHE A 47 -9.50 13.73 29.49
N LEU A 48 -9.59 15.06 29.37
CA LEU A 48 -9.22 16.02 30.42
C LEU A 48 -10.43 16.63 31.14
N GLY A 49 -11.65 16.37 30.67
CA GLY A 49 -12.86 17.08 31.10
C GLY A 49 -13.34 18.07 30.05
N ASP A 50 -14.58 18.54 30.18
CA ASP A 50 -15.15 19.65 29.40
C ASP A 50 -14.96 19.56 27.87
N ARG A 51 -15.13 18.36 27.30
CA ARG A 51 -14.94 18.03 25.87
C ARG A 51 -13.48 18.14 25.37
N GLU A 52 -12.52 18.32 26.27
CA GLU A 52 -11.10 18.42 25.93
C GLU A 52 -10.37 17.08 26.08
N PHE A 53 -9.48 16.83 25.12
CA PHE A 53 -8.50 15.75 25.15
C PHE A 53 -7.08 16.34 25.04
N TRP A 54 -6.08 15.58 25.48
CA TRP A 54 -4.66 15.97 25.52
C TRP A 54 -4.14 16.72 24.29
N LEU A 55 -4.54 16.31 23.08
CA LEU A 55 -4.08 16.88 21.81
C LEU A 55 -5.22 17.55 21.02
N THR A 56 -6.23 18.06 21.74
CA THR A 56 -7.36 18.81 21.14
C THR A 56 -6.91 20.21 20.74
N GLY A 57 -7.54 20.77 19.70
CA GLY A 57 -7.31 22.14 19.26
C GLY A 57 -6.75 22.25 17.84
N SER A 58 -6.88 23.46 17.28
CA SER A 58 -6.35 23.85 15.97
C SER A 58 -4.94 24.44 16.03
N ALA A 59 -4.42 24.68 17.23
CA ALA A 59 -3.08 25.17 17.52
C ALA A 59 -2.34 24.23 18.49
N GLY A 60 -1.02 24.33 18.57
CA GLY A 60 -0.19 23.52 19.47
C GLY A 60 0.25 22.17 18.91
N LEU A 61 0.72 21.28 19.80
CA LEU A 61 1.37 20.03 19.44
C LEU A 61 0.48 19.09 18.60
N GLY A 62 -0.80 18.97 18.97
CA GLY A 62 -1.75 18.13 18.23
C GLY A 62 -1.92 18.58 16.78
N ALA A 63 -2.09 19.89 16.56
CA ALA A 63 -2.21 20.45 15.22
C ALA A 63 -0.91 20.30 14.41
N PHE A 64 0.25 20.56 15.05
CA PHE A 64 1.56 20.36 14.44
C PHE A 64 1.74 18.92 13.96
N LEU A 65 1.57 17.93 14.84
CA LEU A 65 1.73 16.51 14.50
C LEU A 65 0.82 16.08 13.35
N ARG A 66 -0.45 16.49 13.38
CA ARG A 66 -1.40 16.21 12.30
C ARG A 66 -0.97 16.80 10.97
N ASN A 67 -0.54 18.05 10.97
CA ASN A 67 -0.06 18.72 9.76
C ASN A 67 1.22 18.07 9.24
N SER A 68 2.12 17.66 10.14
CA SER A 68 3.31 16.88 9.78
C SER A 68 2.93 15.55 9.14
N PHE A 69 1.99 14.78 9.70
CA PHE A 69 1.56 13.50 9.10
C PHE A 69 0.95 13.69 7.71
N LYS A 70 0.10 14.70 7.53
CA LYS A 70 -0.47 15.06 6.22
C LYS A 70 0.62 15.46 5.23
N LEU A 71 1.56 16.29 5.65
CA LEU A 71 2.67 16.73 4.81
C LEU A 71 3.57 15.55 4.43
N THR A 72 3.92 14.67 5.38
CA THR A 72 4.68 13.45 5.11
C THR A 72 3.97 12.57 4.08
N PHE A 73 2.67 12.35 4.23
CA PHE A 73 1.89 11.57 3.27
C PHE A 73 1.82 12.23 1.89
N LEU A 74 1.63 13.55 1.84
CA LEU A 74 1.60 14.32 0.59
C LEU A 74 2.95 14.21 -0.13
N LEU A 75 4.05 14.48 0.57
CA LEU A 75 5.40 14.38 0.02
C LEU A 75 5.70 12.96 -0.44
N ALA A 76 5.33 11.93 0.33
CA ALA A 76 5.51 10.54 -0.07
C ALA A 76 4.70 10.19 -1.33
N SER A 77 3.46 10.71 -1.46
CA SER A 77 2.60 10.49 -2.63
C SER A 77 3.15 11.19 -3.88
N ILE A 78 3.65 12.42 -3.72
CA ILE A 78 4.35 13.15 -4.78
C ILE A 78 5.61 12.39 -5.19
N CYS A 79 6.44 11.97 -4.24
CA CYS A 79 7.64 11.18 -4.50
C CYS A 79 7.34 9.87 -5.23
N ALA A 80 6.31 9.12 -4.81
CA ALA A 80 5.88 7.89 -5.48
C ALA A 80 5.42 8.16 -6.92
N SER A 81 4.67 9.24 -7.13
CA SER A 81 4.20 9.66 -8.45
C SER A 81 5.35 10.09 -9.36
N ILE A 82 6.30 10.88 -8.84
CA ILE A 82 7.52 11.26 -9.56
C ILE A 82 8.35 10.03 -9.89
N GLY A 83 8.53 9.10 -8.94
CA GLY A 83 9.24 7.84 -9.17
C GLY A 83 8.61 7.02 -10.30
N LEU A 84 7.28 6.92 -10.32
CA LEU A 84 6.53 6.27 -11.39
C LEU A 84 6.75 6.98 -12.74
N LEU A 85 6.59 8.31 -12.79
CA LEU A 85 6.82 9.09 -14.00
C LEU A 85 8.27 8.96 -14.50
N VAL A 86 9.26 9.04 -13.63
CA VAL A 86 10.67 8.86 -14.00
C VAL A 86 10.91 7.46 -14.56
N SER A 87 10.33 6.43 -13.93
CA SER A 87 10.44 5.06 -14.44
C SER A 87 9.83 4.92 -15.83
N ILE A 88 8.66 5.53 -16.09
CA ILE A 88 8.00 5.50 -17.41
C ILE A 88 8.79 6.30 -18.45
N PHE A 89 9.21 7.53 -18.16
CA PHE A 89 9.79 8.44 -19.14
C PHE A 89 11.24 8.10 -19.51
N PHE A 90 12.00 7.61 -18.52
CA PHE A 90 13.43 7.37 -18.68
C PHE A 90 13.80 5.89 -18.66
N ARG A 91 12.85 4.98 -18.35
CA ARG A 91 13.11 3.54 -18.16
C ARG A 91 14.25 3.26 -17.19
N LYS A 92 14.39 4.12 -16.17
CA LYS A 92 15.42 4.03 -15.14
C LYS A 92 14.82 3.49 -13.85
N ARG A 93 15.62 2.70 -13.13
CA ARG A 93 15.34 2.37 -11.73
C ARG A 93 15.81 3.51 -10.86
N LEU A 94 14.92 4.04 -10.02
CA LEU A 94 15.24 5.10 -9.06
C LEU A 94 15.36 4.48 -7.67
N SER A 95 16.50 4.67 -7.02
CA SER A 95 16.79 4.10 -5.68
C SER A 95 16.62 2.56 -5.63
N GLY A 96 16.92 1.87 -6.74
CA GLY A 96 16.75 0.42 -6.86
C GLY A 96 15.32 -0.05 -7.17
N LEU A 97 14.33 0.85 -7.20
CA LEU A 97 12.93 0.56 -7.52
C LEU A 97 12.65 0.78 -9.02
N GLY A 98 12.07 -0.22 -9.67
CA GLY A 98 11.63 -0.16 -11.06
C GLY A 98 10.17 0.28 -11.21
N PHE A 99 9.68 0.22 -12.45
CA PHE A 99 8.30 0.57 -12.80
C PHE A 99 7.25 -0.17 -11.96
N PRO A 100 7.28 -1.51 -11.78
CA PRO A 100 6.23 -2.20 -11.02
C PRO A 100 6.20 -1.79 -9.54
N GLN A 101 7.36 -1.52 -8.93
CA GLN A 101 7.42 -1.05 -7.54
C GLN A 101 6.78 0.33 -7.38
N TRP A 102 7.12 1.28 -8.24
CA TRP A 102 6.51 2.61 -8.20
C TRP A 102 5.02 2.58 -8.53
N LEU A 103 4.61 1.74 -9.49
CA LEU A 103 3.20 1.54 -9.83
C LEU A 103 2.44 0.97 -8.63
N CYS A 104 2.98 -0.05 -7.96
CA CYS A 104 2.37 -0.64 -6.77
C CYS A 104 2.22 0.40 -5.64
N LEU A 105 3.24 1.22 -5.40
CA LEU A 105 3.16 2.30 -4.40
C LEU A 105 2.03 3.28 -4.72
N VAL A 106 1.97 3.80 -5.96
CA VAL A 106 0.93 4.74 -6.38
C VAL A 106 -0.46 4.11 -6.26
N MET A 107 -0.66 2.87 -6.73
CA MET A 107 -1.94 2.19 -6.63
C MET A 107 -2.38 1.99 -5.18
N VAL A 108 -1.48 1.61 -4.27
CA VAL A 108 -1.82 1.49 -2.84
C VAL A 108 -2.25 2.84 -2.26
N LEU A 109 -1.54 3.92 -2.55
CA LEU A 109 -1.83 5.24 -1.97
C LEU A 109 -3.16 5.81 -2.50
N ILE A 110 -3.51 5.53 -3.75
CA ILE A 110 -4.80 5.90 -4.34
C ILE A 110 -5.92 5.02 -3.78
N VAL A 111 -5.76 3.69 -3.86
CA VAL A 111 -6.83 2.75 -3.50
C VAL A 111 -7.05 2.73 -1.98
N GLY A 112 -6.00 2.59 -1.18
CA GLY A 112 -6.14 2.43 0.27
C GLY A 112 -6.62 3.71 0.96
N PRO A 113 -5.75 4.71 1.16
CA PRO A 113 -6.15 5.94 1.82
C PRO A 113 -7.14 6.80 1.01
N GLY A 114 -6.92 6.95 -0.30
CA GLY A 114 -7.75 7.80 -1.15
C GLY A 114 -9.18 7.27 -1.31
N LEU A 115 -9.32 6.05 -1.81
CA LEU A 115 -10.63 5.45 -2.09
C LEU A 115 -11.23 4.76 -0.86
N ILE A 116 -10.57 3.74 -0.29
CA ILE A 116 -11.15 2.94 0.79
C ILE A 116 -11.36 3.78 2.05
N ALA A 117 -10.29 4.40 2.57
CA ALA A 117 -10.39 5.09 3.85
C ALA A 117 -11.18 6.39 3.75
N ASN A 118 -10.87 7.27 2.80
CA ASN A 118 -11.46 8.60 2.75
C ASN A 118 -12.79 8.65 2.01
N SER A 119 -12.90 8.04 0.82
CA SER A 119 -14.14 8.12 0.02
C SER A 119 -15.21 7.11 0.43
N LEU A 120 -14.85 5.84 0.67
CA LEU A 120 -15.84 4.78 0.92
C LEU A 120 -16.26 4.67 2.38
N LEU A 121 -15.32 4.77 3.33
CA LEU A 121 -15.63 4.54 4.74
C LEU A 121 -15.96 5.84 5.48
N LYS A 122 -15.07 6.83 5.41
CA LYS A 122 -15.12 8.01 6.30
C LYS A 122 -16.38 8.88 6.17
N ASP A 123 -17.01 8.91 5.01
CA ASP A 123 -18.23 9.68 4.75
C ASP A 123 -19.48 8.81 4.59
N HIS A 124 -19.40 7.50 4.87
CA HIS A 124 -20.54 6.58 4.76
C HIS A 124 -20.72 5.63 5.97
N TRP A 125 -19.85 5.74 6.99
CA TRP A 125 -19.95 4.95 8.22
C TRP A 125 -20.66 5.71 9.34
N ASP A 126 -20.69 7.04 9.24
CA ASP A 126 -21.47 7.99 10.05
C ASP A 126 -21.32 7.82 11.58
N ARG A 127 -20.20 7.21 11.99
CA ARG A 127 -19.81 7.02 13.38
C ARG A 127 -19.29 8.34 13.96
N ALA A 128 -19.93 8.82 15.03
CA ALA A 128 -19.49 9.99 15.77
C ALA A 128 -18.07 9.80 16.36
N ARG A 129 -17.33 10.90 16.52
CA ARG A 129 -15.97 10.87 17.10
C ARG A 129 -16.02 10.92 18.63
N PRO A 130 -14.98 10.44 19.34
CA PRO A 130 -14.94 10.46 20.81
C PRO A 130 -15.27 11.84 21.42
N ARG A 131 -14.74 12.93 20.90
CA ARG A 131 -15.02 14.27 21.45
C ARG A 131 -16.45 14.79 21.27
N TYR A 132 -17.29 14.09 20.50
CA TYR A 132 -18.67 14.49 20.25
C TYR A 132 -19.69 13.59 20.94
N ILE A 133 -19.27 12.50 21.59
CA ILE A 133 -20.20 11.59 22.28
C ILE A 133 -20.50 12.04 23.72
N GLU A 134 -21.68 11.67 24.21
CA GLU A 134 -22.19 12.00 25.56
C GLU A 134 -21.21 11.65 26.68
N GLN A 135 -20.52 10.51 26.57
CA GLN A 135 -19.55 10.03 27.56
C GLN A 135 -18.36 10.98 27.76
N PHE A 136 -18.11 11.87 26.79
CA PHE A 136 -17.05 12.87 26.83
C PHE A 136 -17.60 14.30 26.76
N GLY A 137 -18.87 14.46 27.17
CA GLY A 137 -19.55 15.75 27.28
C GLY A 137 -20.20 16.23 26.00
N GLY A 138 -20.17 15.47 24.91
CA GLY A 138 -20.85 15.78 23.64
C GLY A 138 -22.34 15.45 23.65
N ASN A 139 -22.96 15.45 22.46
CA ASN A 139 -24.41 15.21 22.29
C ASN A 139 -24.72 13.98 21.42
N GLU A 140 -23.69 13.34 20.85
CA GLU A 140 -23.84 12.18 19.98
C GLU A 140 -23.83 10.88 20.79
N HIS A 141 -24.45 9.83 20.27
CA HIS A 141 -24.38 8.52 20.90
C HIS A 141 -23.13 7.74 20.45
N PHE A 142 -22.55 6.98 21.38
CA PHE A 142 -21.49 6.04 21.06
C PHE A 142 -22.03 4.87 20.21
N THR A 143 -21.36 4.60 19.10
CA THR A 143 -21.63 3.43 18.24
C THR A 143 -20.41 2.49 18.25
N PRO A 144 -20.59 1.17 18.41
CA PRO A 144 -19.54 0.17 18.24
C PRO A 144 -18.82 0.23 16.89
N ALA A 145 -17.63 -0.37 16.83
CA ALA A 145 -16.93 -0.55 15.56
C ALA A 145 -17.70 -1.50 14.65
N LEU A 146 -17.62 -1.30 13.33
CA LEU A 146 -18.30 -2.08 12.29
C LEU A 146 -19.84 -1.98 12.25
N GLU A 147 -20.45 -1.22 13.15
CA GLU A 147 -21.85 -0.82 13.07
C GLU A 147 -21.95 0.55 12.38
N ARG A 148 -22.93 0.71 11.49
CA ARG A 148 -23.21 1.99 10.84
C ARG A 148 -24.10 2.83 11.73
N SER A 149 -23.90 4.14 11.67
CA SER A 149 -24.65 5.14 12.43
C SER A 149 -25.28 6.16 11.47
N ASN A 150 -25.90 7.20 12.00
CA ASN A 150 -26.39 8.38 11.27
C ASN A 150 -26.02 9.70 12.00
N GLN A 151 -25.05 9.62 12.92
CA GLN A 151 -24.64 10.68 13.86
C GLN A 151 -23.49 11.56 13.32
N CYS A 152 -23.18 11.47 12.03
CA CYS A 152 -22.12 12.27 11.43
C CYS A 152 -22.33 12.44 9.93
N GLU A 153 -22.30 13.68 9.44
CA GLU A 153 -22.49 13.97 8.02
C GLU A 153 -21.21 13.92 7.18
N LYS A 154 -20.06 14.32 7.77
CA LYS A 154 -18.76 14.38 7.06
C LYS A 154 -17.60 14.16 8.00
N ASN A 155 -16.51 13.63 7.45
CA ASN A 155 -15.27 13.42 8.20
C ASN A 155 -15.47 12.56 9.46
N CYS A 156 -16.21 11.46 9.35
CA CYS A 156 -16.59 10.64 10.49
C CYS A 156 -15.42 9.82 11.06
N SER A 157 -15.66 9.13 12.17
CA SER A 157 -14.60 8.48 12.95
C SER A 157 -14.03 7.24 12.26
N PHE A 158 -14.85 6.44 11.58
CA PHE A 158 -14.42 5.15 11.06
C PHE A 158 -14.07 5.23 9.55
N VAL A 159 -12.88 4.84 9.10
CA VAL A 159 -11.65 4.47 9.83
C VAL A 159 -10.71 5.66 10.04
N ALA A 160 -9.68 5.49 10.87
CA ALA A 160 -8.67 6.53 11.14
C ALA A 160 -7.82 6.85 9.89
N GLY A 161 -8.25 7.83 9.09
CA GLY A 161 -7.62 8.14 7.79
C GLY A 161 -6.14 8.52 7.85
N GLU A 162 -5.73 9.35 8.80
CA GLU A 162 -4.31 9.74 8.96
C GLU A 162 -3.43 8.53 9.33
N ALA A 163 -3.94 7.60 10.15
CA ALA A 163 -3.24 6.34 10.45
C ALA A 163 -3.25 5.40 9.24
N ALA A 164 -4.36 5.28 8.51
CA ALA A 164 -4.48 4.48 7.30
C ALA A 164 -3.46 4.91 6.23
N SER A 165 -3.31 6.22 6.00
CA SER A 165 -2.28 6.79 5.12
C SER A 165 -0.86 6.28 5.43
N ILE A 166 -0.50 6.26 6.71
CA ILE A 166 0.84 5.88 7.16
C ILE A 166 1.03 4.36 7.17
N TYR A 167 0.00 3.59 7.56
CA TYR A 167 0.01 2.13 7.40
C TYR A 167 0.17 1.72 5.94
N ALA A 168 -0.61 2.30 5.04
CA ALA A 168 -0.57 2.00 3.60
C ALA A 168 0.83 2.26 3.03
N LEU A 169 1.40 3.44 3.32
CA LEU A 169 2.74 3.81 2.87
C LEU A 169 3.80 2.86 3.43
N GLY A 170 3.81 2.63 4.75
CA GLY A 170 4.82 1.80 5.41
C GLY A 170 4.74 0.33 4.99
N PHE A 171 3.54 -0.24 4.92
CA PHE A 171 3.34 -1.61 4.45
C PHE A 171 3.72 -1.76 2.98
N ALA A 172 3.34 -0.83 2.10
CA ALA A 172 3.72 -0.90 0.70
C ALA A 172 5.24 -0.83 0.52
N LEU A 173 5.92 0.09 1.21
CA LEU A 173 7.39 0.17 1.20
C LEU A 173 8.04 -1.13 1.67
N ALA A 174 7.51 -1.75 2.74
CA ALA A 174 8.02 -3.02 3.24
C ALA A 174 7.90 -4.16 2.21
N PHE A 175 6.88 -4.14 1.36
CA PHE A 175 6.69 -5.12 0.29
C PHE A 175 7.58 -4.84 -0.92
N VAL A 176 7.73 -3.59 -1.35
CA VAL A 176 8.47 -3.27 -2.58
C VAL A 176 9.99 -3.24 -2.41
N VAL A 177 10.51 -2.95 -1.22
CA VAL A 177 11.96 -2.91 -0.96
C VAL A 177 12.55 -4.31 -0.73
N GLY A 178 11.72 -5.30 -0.34
CA GLY A 178 12.07 -6.73 -0.23
C GLY A 178 13.03 -7.08 0.91
N GLY A 179 14.14 -6.35 1.06
CA GLY A 179 15.13 -6.56 2.12
C GLY A 179 14.61 -6.15 3.49
N ARG A 180 14.68 -7.07 4.46
CA ARG A 180 14.22 -6.86 5.86
C ARG A 180 12.72 -6.57 6.01
N ARG A 181 11.88 -7.09 5.11
CA ARG A 181 10.42 -6.91 5.11
C ARG A 181 9.76 -7.04 6.49
N ARG A 182 10.11 -8.05 7.29
CA ARG A 182 9.57 -8.21 8.65
C ARG A 182 9.86 -6.99 9.54
N ARG A 183 11.10 -6.49 9.55
CA ARG A 183 11.47 -5.30 10.33
C ARG A 183 10.75 -4.06 9.80
N ALA A 184 10.67 -3.89 8.49
CA ALA A 184 9.97 -2.78 7.88
C ALA A 184 8.46 -2.79 8.21
N LEU A 185 7.82 -3.96 8.20
CA LEU A 185 6.42 -4.12 8.63
C LEU A 185 6.21 -3.78 10.11
N LEU A 186 7.14 -4.18 10.99
CA LEU A 186 7.07 -3.82 12.41
C LEU A 186 7.24 -2.32 12.63
N ILE A 187 8.15 -1.67 11.90
CA ILE A 187 8.31 -0.21 11.93
C ILE A 187 7.04 0.47 11.41
N ALA A 188 6.50 0.02 10.28
CA ALA A 188 5.26 0.54 9.72
C ALA A 188 4.08 0.38 10.71
N LEU A 189 4.00 -0.77 11.39
CA LEU A 189 3.01 -1.03 12.42
C LEU A 189 3.15 -0.05 13.59
N ALA A 190 4.37 0.14 14.09
CA ALA A 190 4.65 1.05 15.20
C ALA A 190 4.35 2.51 14.84
N VAL A 191 4.80 2.98 13.68
CA VAL A 191 4.61 4.37 13.24
C VAL A 191 3.13 4.65 12.93
N GLY A 192 2.43 3.74 12.24
CA GLY A 192 0.99 3.87 12.00
C GLY A 192 0.17 3.85 13.29
N SER A 193 0.55 2.98 14.24
CA SER A 193 -0.08 2.92 15.57
C SER A 193 0.17 4.21 16.37
N PHE A 194 1.38 4.76 16.32
CA PHE A 194 1.71 6.02 16.96
C PHE A 194 0.88 7.18 16.40
N VAL A 195 0.75 7.26 15.07
CA VAL A 195 -0.13 8.26 14.44
C VAL A 195 -1.57 8.07 14.91
N GLY A 196 -2.06 6.83 14.95
CA GLY A 196 -3.37 6.51 15.51
C GLY A 196 -3.52 6.92 16.97
N LEU A 197 -2.51 6.72 17.80
CA LEU A 197 -2.50 7.14 19.20
C LEU A 197 -2.63 8.65 19.33
N VAL A 198 -1.91 9.42 18.50
CA VAL A 198 -2.05 10.88 18.44
C VAL A 198 -3.49 11.28 18.04
N ARG A 199 -4.16 10.49 17.18
CA ARG A 199 -5.56 10.73 16.82
C ARG A 199 -6.53 10.44 17.95
N ILE A 200 -6.29 9.38 18.73
CA ILE A 200 -7.08 9.01 19.91
C ILE A 200 -6.89 10.09 20.99
N ALA A 201 -5.64 10.50 21.23
CA ALA A 201 -5.29 11.53 22.20
C ALA A 201 -5.85 12.93 21.86
N GLY A 202 -6.24 13.16 20.60
CA GLY A 202 -6.97 14.37 20.19
C GLY A 202 -8.49 14.21 20.13
N GLY A 203 -9.03 13.10 20.68
CA GLY A 203 -10.47 12.79 20.67
C GLY A 203 -11.05 12.60 19.26
N GLY A 204 -10.19 12.31 18.27
CA GLY A 204 -10.56 12.31 16.87
C GLY A 204 -11.00 10.95 16.34
N HIS A 205 -10.53 9.87 16.96
CA HIS A 205 -10.79 8.49 16.54
C HIS A 205 -10.77 7.56 17.77
N PHE A 206 -11.55 6.48 17.71
CA PHE A 206 -11.49 5.39 18.69
C PHE A 206 -10.32 4.44 18.41
N PHE A 207 -10.00 3.57 19.37
CA PHE A 207 -8.92 2.59 19.22
C PHE A 207 -9.20 1.59 18.09
N SER A 208 -10.43 1.09 18.01
CA SER A 208 -10.88 0.21 16.94
C SER A 208 -10.72 0.85 15.54
N ASP A 209 -10.99 2.15 15.39
CA ASP A 209 -10.84 2.87 14.11
C ASP A 209 -9.38 2.79 13.59
N VAL A 210 -8.41 2.79 14.51
CA VAL A 210 -6.97 2.67 14.22
C VAL A 210 -6.58 1.23 13.88
N VAL A 211 -7.11 0.25 14.63
CA VAL A 211 -6.84 -1.17 14.37
C VAL A 211 -7.39 -1.57 13.00
N PHE A 212 -8.64 -1.23 12.69
CA PHE A 212 -9.24 -1.53 11.39
C PHE A 212 -8.58 -0.76 10.23
N ALA A 213 -8.08 0.46 10.47
CA ALA A 213 -7.24 1.14 9.48
C ALA A 213 -6.00 0.29 9.13
N GLY A 214 -5.29 -0.26 10.12
CA GLY A 214 -4.15 -1.16 9.89
C GLY A 214 -4.55 -2.42 9.11
N VAL A 215 -5.65 -3.07 9.51
CA VAL A 215 -6.16 -4.29 8.85
C VAL A 215 -6.51 -4.02 7.38
N PHE A 216 -7.34 -3.01 7.10
CA PHE A 216 -7.77 -2.69 5.74
C PHE A 216 -6.60 -2.29 4.85
N MET A 217 -5.66 -1.50 5.35
CA MET A 217 -4.47 -1.13 4.58
C MET A 217 -3.55 -2.32 4.33
N GLY A 218 -3.44 -3.26 5.29
CA GLY A 218 -2.74 -4.53 5.09
C GLY A 218 -3.36 -5.34 3.95
N LEU A 219 -4.69 -5.47 3.92
CA LEU A 219 -5.41 -6.17 2.85
C LEU A 219 -5.22 -5.49 1.49
N VAL A 220 -5.35 -4.16 1.44
CA VAL A 220 -5.11 -3.38 0.20
C VAL A 220 -3.69 -3.60 -0.31
N VAL A 221 -2.68 -3.49 0.54
CA VAL A 221 -1.27 -3.69 0.13
C VAL A 221 -1.04 -5.10 -0.39
N ARG A 222 -1.52 -6.12 0.31
CA ARG A 222 -1.38 -7.51 -0.13
C ARG A 222 -2.08 -7.74 -1.48
N GLY A 223 -3.27 -7.18 -1.66
CA GLY A 223 -4.06 -7.27 -2.89
C GLY A 223 -3.38 -6.55 -4.06
N MET A 224 -2.92 -5.31 -3.88
CA MET A 224 -2.19 -4.58 -4.92
C MET A 224 -0.87 -5.26 -5.27
N TYR A 225 -0.16 -5.79 -4.28
CA TYR A 225 1.05 -6.57 -4.53
C TYR A 225 0.75 -7.84 -5.34
N TRP A 226 -0.33 -8.57 -5.01
CA TRP A 226 -0.78 -9.72 -5.79
C TRP A 226 -1.06 -9.32 -7.24
N ILE A 227 -1.80 -8.24 -7.47
CA ILE A 227 -2.12 -7.73 -8.81
C ILE A 227 -0.83 -7.46 -9.60
N VAL A 228 0.11 -6.72 -9.00
CA VAL A 228 1.31 -6.24 -9.71
C VAL A 228 2.35 -7.33 -9.93
N PHE A 229 2.65 -8.12 -8.90
CA PHE A 229 3.82 -9.01 -8.89
C PHE A 229 3.48 -10.49 -9.04
N GLU A 230 2.21 -10.90 -8.92
CA GLU A 230 1.82 -12.31 -9.02
C GLU A 230 0.83 -12.55 -10.17
N ARG A 231 -0.19 -11.70 -10.32
CA ARG A 231 -1.25 -11.87 -11.32
C ARG A 231 -0.88 -11.34 -12.69
N PHE A 232 -0.28 -10.15 -12.75
CA PHE A 232 0.08 -9.45 -14.00
C PHE A 232 1.58 -9.15 -14.08
N GLU A 233 2.42 -10.02 -13.51
CA GLU A 233 3.87 -9.84 -13.46
C GLU A 233 4.48 -9.55 -14.84
N THR A 234 4.11 -10.33 -15.86
CA THR A 234 4.64 -10.17 -17.22
C THR A 234 4.18 -8.88 -17.89
N GLU A 235 2.93 -8.46 -17.65
CA GLU A 235 2.34 -7.25 -18.22
C GLU A 235 2.96 -5.98 -17.60
N LEU A 236 3.22 -6.02 -16.29
CA LEU A 236 3.64 -4.89 -15.45
C LEU A 236 5.15 -4.88 -15.14
N ALA A 237 5.93 -5.84 -15.62
CA ALA A 237 7.37 -5.88 -15.44
C ALA A 237 8.10 -4.68 -16.05
N ASP A 238 9.34 -4.44 -15.62
CA ASP A 238 10.25 -3.51 -16.29
C ASP A 238 10.44 -3.91 -17.77
N GLY A 239 10.12 -3.01 -18.70
CA GLY A 239 10.13 -3.31 -20.13
C GLY A 239 8.97 -4.18 -20.62
N GLY A 240 8.02 -4.53 -19.75
CA GLY A 240 6.80 -5.26 -20.10
C GLY A 240 5.90 -4.47 -21.06
N PRO A 241 4.81 -5.09 -21.56
CA PRO A 241 3.90 -4.48 -22.52
C PRO A 241 3.30 -3.15 -22.05
N LEU A 242 2.80 -3.06 -20.80
CA LEU A 242 2.26 -1.81 -20.28
C LEU A 242 3.34 -0.73 -20.17
N HIS A 243 4.51 -1.06 -19.62
CA HIS A 243 5.61 -0.11 -19.49
C HIS A 243 6.07 0.41 -20.86
N THR A 244 6.17 -0.47 -21.86
CA THR A 244 6.53 -0.08 -23.24
C THR A 244 5.46 0.81 -23.87
N ARG A 245 4.16 0.52 -23.69
CA ARG A 245 3.06 1.36 -24.18
C ARG A 245 3.04 2.74 -23.52
N LEU A 246 3.22 2.81 -22.21
CA LEU A 246 3.29 4.10 -21.50
C LEU A 246 4.53 4.90 -21.93
N ASN A 247 5.66 4.23 -22.14
CA ASN A 247 6.88 4.86 -22.62
C ASN A 247 6.75 5.39 -24.05
N SER A 248 6.03 4.69 -24.95
CA SER A 248 5.81 5.17 -26.33
C SER A 248 4.96 6.45 -26.35
N VAL A 249 3.92 6.52 -25.52
CA VAL A 249 3.14 7.75 -25.29
C VAL A 249 4.04 8.87 -24.73
N ALA A 250 4.91 8.56 -23.76
CA ALA A 250 5.85 9.52 -23.20
C ALA A 250 6.88 10.04 -24.23
N ILE A 251 7.33 9.19 -25.17
CA ILE A 251 8.19 9.61 -26.29
C ILE A 251 7.42 10.52 -27.24
N TRP A 252 6.18 10.16 -27.59
CA TRP A 252 5.31 10.98 -28.43
C TRP A 252 5.12 12.38 -27.84
N LEU A 253 4.79 12.47 -26.54
CA LEU A 253 4.64 13.75 -25.82
C LEU A 253 5.92 14.59 -25.89
N ARG A 254 7.09 13.99 -25.60
CA ARG A 254 8.37 14.70 -25.68
C ARG A 254 8.69 15.19 -27.08
N ASN A 255 8.33 14.42 -28.11
CA ASN A 255 8.53 14.81 -29.51
C ASN A 255 7.59 15.93 -29.93
N ALA A 256 6.34 15.94 -29.46
CA ALA A 256 5.41 17.04 -29.68
C ALA A 256 5.95 18.36 -29.08
N VAL A 257 6.40 18.32 -27.82
CA VAL A 257 7.03 19.48 -27.16
C VAL A 257 8.30 19.93 -27.87
N ARG A 258 9.16 19.00 -28.29
CA ARG A 258 10.40 19.33 -29.03
C ARG A 258 10.11 20.01 -30.38
N ARG A 259 9.07 19.58 -31.11
CA ARG A 259 8.64 20.22 -32.36
C ARG A 259 8.20 21.66 -32.12
N LEU A 260 7.40 21.91 -31.07
CA LEU A 260 6.99 23.27 -30.68
C LEU A 260 8.20 24.15 -30.32
N LEU A 261 9.27 23.56 -29.78
CA LEU A 261 10.51 24.25 -29.43
C LEU A 261 11.56 24.29 -30.57
N GLY A 262 11.22 23.86 -31.80
CA GLY A 262 12.17 23.84 -32.93
C GLY A 262 13.33 22.86 -32.78
N ARG A 263 13.20 21.83 -31.93
CA ARG A 263 14.26 20.84 -31.63
C ARG A 263 14.04 19.51 -32.37
N ALA A 264 15.14 18.83 -32.69
CA ALA A 264 15.12 17.52 -33.32
C ALA A 264 14.39 16.45 -32.47
N PRO A 265 13.61 15.54 -33.09
CA PRO A 265 12.87 14.50 -32.37
C PRO A 265 13.80 13.48 -31.69
N LEU A 266 13.34 12.90 -30.58
CA LEU A 266 13.97 11.74 -29.97
C LEU A 266 13.74 10.52 -30.86
N ALA A 267 14.80 9.71 -31.02
CA ALA A 267 14.68 8.39 -31.63
C ALA A 267 13.62 7.59 -30.88
N GLN A 268 12.66 7.03 -31.61
CA GLN A 268 11.77 6.04 -31.02
C GLN A 268 12.63 4.85 -30.61
N ALA A 269 12.39 4.30 -29.42
CA ALA A 269 12.89 2.99 -29.06
C ALA A 269 12.13 1.94 -29.90
N GLY A 270 12.40 1.90 -31.20
CA GLY A 270 11.80 1.00 -32.17
C GLY A 270 12.60 -0.30 -32.27
N ALA A 271 11.88 -1.41 -32.23
CA ALA A 271 12.23 -2.65 -32.93
C ALA A 271 13.36 -3.56 -32.41
N ALA A 272 13.90 -3.38 -31.20
CA ALA A 272 14.79 -4.40 -30.61
C ALA A 272 14.04 -5.56 -29.91
N SER A 273 12.76 -5.37 -29.55
CA SER A 273 11.98 -6.36 -28.78
C SER A 273 11.38 -7.47 -29.65
N SER A 274 11.08 -7.23 -30.93
CA SER A 274 10.55 -8.28 -31.82
C SER A 274 11.60 -9.34 -32.12
N GLN A 275 12.86 -8.95 -32.35
CA GLN A 275 13.96 -9.89 -32.53
C GLN A 275 14.31 -10.64 -31.23
N TRP A 276 14.27 -10.00 -30.06
CA TRP A 276 14.52 -10.68 -28.78
C TRP A 276 13.43 -11.67 -28.38
N VAL A 277 12.15 -11.33 -28.58
CA VAL A 277 11.02 -12.25 -28.32
C VAL A 277 11.03 -13.42 -29.32
N GLN A 278 11.35 -13.18 -30.60
CA GLN A 278 11.49 -14.26 -31.59
C GLN A 278 12.72 -15.15 -31.33
N THR A 279 13.84 -14.59 -30.86
CA THR A 279 15.05 -15.39 -30.56
C THR A 279 14.92 -16.19 -29.25
N GLN A 280 14.15 -15.72 -28.27
CA GLN A 280 13.81 -16.48 -27.06
C GLN A 280 12.81 -17.60 -27.36
N SER A 281 11.78 -17.34 -28.18
CA SER A 281 10.83 -18.35 -28.67
C SER A 281 11.52 -19.46 -29.49
N LYS A 282 12.42 -19.09 -30.42
CA LYS A 282 13.23 -20.06 -31.17
C LYS A 282 14.17 -20.89 -30.26
N ARG A 283 14.83 -20.27 -29.27
CA ARG A 283 15.68 -21.00 -28.32
C ARG A 283 14.91 -21.96 -27.42
N GLY A 284 13.70 -21.60 -27.01
CA GLY A 284 12.80 -22.49 -26.26
C GLY A 284 12.38 -23.71 -27.09
N SER A 285 11.98 -23.48 -28.34
CA SER A 285 11.60 -24.54 -29.29
C SER A 285 12.76 -25.49 -29.60
N ASP A 286 13.98 -24.96 -29.82
CA ASP A 286 15.18 -25.75 -30.12
C ASP A 286 15.73 -26.53 -28.92
N SER A 287 15.43 -26.09 -27.70
CA SER A 287 15.77 -26.81 -26.46
C SER A 287 14.85 -28.01 -26.24
N ILE A 288 13.54 -27.81 -26.44
CA ILE A 288 12.53 -28.86 -26.30
C ILE A 288 12.72 -29.94 -27.38
N SER A 289 13.03 -29.55 -28.62
CA SER A 289 13.30 -30.51 -29.71
C SER A 289 14.59 -31.33 -29.48
N ARG A 290 15.65 -30.72 -28.92
CA ARG A 290 16.88 -31.42 -28.53
C ARG A 290 16.69 -32.36 -27.34
N LEU A 291 15.87 -31.98 -26.35
CA LEU A 291 15.48 -32.85 -25.24
C LEU A 291 14.64 -34.04 -25.73
N ALA A 292 13.67 -33.81 -26.62
CA ALA A 292 12.86 -34.87 -27.21
C ALA A 292 13.68 -35.84 -28.09
N ALA A 293 14.70 -35.35 -28.80
CA ALA A 293 15.61 -36.19 -29.59
C ALA A 293 16.55 -37.05 -28.72
N ARG A 294 16.84 -36.63 -27.49
CA ARG A 294 17.69 -37.37 -26.53
C ARG A 294 16.96 -38.56 -25.89
N PHE A 295 15.63 -38.52 -25.82
CA PHE A 295 14.77 -39.60 -25.33
C PHE A 295 14.35 -40.62 -26.40
N LYS A 296 14.65 -40.39 -27.68
CA LYS A 296 14.31 -41.29 -28.79
C LYS A 296 15.45 -42.23 -29.25
N ARG A 297 16.61 -42.22 -28.58
CA ARG A 297 17.69 -43.17 -28.91
C ARG A 297 17.45 -44.48 -28.16
N PRO A 298 17.22 -45.61 -28.84
CA PRO A 298 17.19 -46.91 -28.17
C PRO A 298 18.57 -47.22 -27.58
N PRO A 299 18.62 -47.91 -26.42
CA PRO A 299 19.89 -48.26 -25.79
C PRO A 299 20.68 -49.19 -26.73
N GLN A 300 21.93 -48.82 -27.02
CA GLN A 300 22.86 -49.74 -27.67
C GLN A 300 23.38 -50.70 -26.59
N LEU A 301 23.22 -51.99 -26.88
CA LEU A 301 23.76 -53.14 -26.14
C LEU A 301 25.29 -53.10 -26.11
#